data_AF-A0A354FG96-F1
#
_entry.id   AF-A0A354FG96-F1
#
_cell.length_a   1.000
_cell.length_b   1.000
_cell.length_c   1.000
_cell.angle_alpha   90.00
_cell.angle_beta   90.00
_cell.angle_gamma   90.00
#
_symmetry.space_group_name_H-M   'P 1'
#
loop_
_entity.id
_entity.type
_entity.pdbx_description
1 polymer ?
#
loop_
_entity_poly.entity_id
_entity_poly.type
_entity_poly.pdbx_seq_one_letter_code
_entity_poly.pdbx_strand_id
1 'polypeptide(L)'
;MGETLSQDEIDSLLVALNSGEVTTEELRGEEKVVRNYDFRHPNKFSKEQMSFLQLIYDNFARAITSFLSAKLRLSVQISVISIEQVTYGEFTNSISAPSIMVIHDMNPLHGEGIMEIQPSLVFCMLDRLLGGCGVGTIENRTLTEIESTIIKQLTQQMLGISREAWENVIDLKPHVELIEYNPQFAQIVSPSEMVILISLAVNFADTEGTLNICLPFIVLEPILDKMSVHNWFVKGSKEDDPQQRHLLER
;
A
#
# COMPACT_ATOMS: atom_id res chain seq x y z
N MET A 1 -20.60 -30.63 -16.91
CA MET A 1 -20.59 -31.51 -18.10
C MET A 1 -19.27 -32.25 -18.03
N GLY A 2 -19.30 -33.58 -17.91
CA GLY A 2 -18.08 -34.37 -17.74
C GLY A 2 -17.28 -34.37 -19.04
N GLU A 3 -15.98 -34.09 -18.94
CA GLU A 3 -15.05 -34.24 -20.05
C GLU A 3 -15.04 -35.71 -20.46
N THR A 4 -15.63 -35.99 -21.62
CA THR A 4 -15.56 -37.31 -22.25
C THR A 4 -14.19 -37.45 -22.86
N LEU A 5 -13.38 -38.34 -22.28
CA LEU A 5 -12.06 -38.71 -22.77
C LEU A 5 -12.12 -39.09 -24.26
N SER A 6 -11.09 -38.68 -25.00
CA SER A 6 -10.96 -39.01 -26.41
C SER A 6 -10.68 -40.50 -26.61
N GLN A 7 -11.09 -41.05 -27.75
CA GLN A 7 -10.95 -42.49 -28.03
C GLN A 7 -9.49 -42.96 -27.99
N ASP A 8 -8.54 -42.08 -28.30
CA ASP A 8 -7.10 -42.34 -28.23
C ASP A 8 -6.58 -42.48 -26.78
N GLU A 9 -7.18 -41.77 -25.83
CA GLU A 9 -6.86 -41.90 -24.40
C GLU A 9 -7.39 -43.22 -23.81
N ILE A 10 -8.55 -43.69 -24.31
CA ILE A 10 -9.14 -44.97 -23.91
C ILE A 10 -8.26 -46.14 -24.37
N ASP A 11 -7.79 -46.10 -25.62
CA ASP A 11 -6.93 -47.14 -26.17
C ASP A 11 -5.54 -47.16 -25.48
N SER A 12 -5.02 -45.98 -25.13
CA SER A 12 -3.76 -45.86 -24.37
C SER A 12 -3.88 -46.45 -22.95
N LEU A 13 -5.01 -46.23 -22.28
CA LEU A 13 -5.29 -46.79 -20.96
C LEU A 13 -5.53 -48.31 -21.00
N LEU A 14 -6.17 -48.82 -22.06
CA LEU A 14 -6.39 -50.26 -22.25
C LEU A 14 -5.08 -51.02 -22.49
N VAL A 15 -4.13 -50.43 -23.23
CA VAL A 15 -2.80 -51.00 -23.44
C VAL A 15 -2.00 -51.01 -22.14
N ALA A 16 -2.04 -49.92 -21.36
CA ALA A 16 -1.35 -49.82 -20.07
C ALA A 16 -1.91 -50.78 -19.00
N LEU A 17 -3.21 -51.09 -19.03
CA LEU A 17 -3.82 -52.05 -18.10
C LEU A 17 -3.45 -53.51 -18.41
N ASN A 18 -3.22 -53.83 -19.68
CA ASN A 18 -3.00 -55.20 -20.16
C ASN A 18 -1.52 -55.61 -20.13
N SER A 19 -0.60 -54.65 -20.16
CA SER A 19 0.86 -54.89 -20.05
C SER A 19 1.31 -55.20 -18.62
N GLY A 20 0.48 -54.95 -17.60
CA GLY A 20 0.84 -55.17 -16.19
C GLY A 20 1.99 -54.26 -15.68
N GLU A 21 2.48 -53.34 -16.51
CA GLU A 21 3.47 -52.33 -16.18
C GLU A 21 2.75 -51.03 -15.85
N VAL A 22 2.03 -51.01 -14.73
CA VAL A 22 1.68 -49.75 -14.08
C VAL A 22 2.53 -49.66 -12.82
N THR A 23 3.78 -49.24 -12.99
CA THR A 23 4.56 -48.76 -11.86
C THR A 23 3.85 -47.54 -11.29
N THR A 24 3.37 -47.64 -10.06
CA THR A 24 2.69 -46.59 -9.29
C THR A 24 3.45 -45.26 -9.18
N GLU A 25 4.67 -45.20 -9.70
CA GLU A 25 5.53 -44.01 -9.71
C GLU A 25 5.23 -43.04 -10.88
N GLU A 26 4.62 -43.49 -11.98
CA GLU A 26 4.31 -42.61 -13.13
C GLU A 26 2.97 -41.86 -12.99
N LEU A 27 2.18 -42.18 -11.96
CA LEU A 27 0.95 -41.46 -11.60
C LEU A 27 1.18 -40.32 -10.60
N ARG A 28 2.43 -39.88 -10.42
CA ARG A 28 2.71 -38.61 -9.73
C ARG A 28 2.37 -37.45 -10.65
N GLY A 29 1.07 -37.23 -10.84
CA GLY A 29 0.56 -35.95 -11.33
C GLY A 29 1.21 -34.83 -10.51
N GLU A 30 1.56 -33.74 -11.19
CA GLU A 30 2.19 -32.54 -10.63
C GLU A 30 1.77 -32.36 -9.17
N GLU A 31 2.73 -32.39 -8.23
CA GLU A 31 2.46 -32.16 -6.82
C GLU A 31 1.67 -30.85 -6.73
N LYS A 32 0.34 -30.96 -6.56
CA LYS A 32 -0.53 -29.81 -6.35
C LYS A 32 0.04 -29.14 -5.13
N VAL A 33 0.68 -28.00 -5.33
CA VAL A 33 1.25 -27.19 -4.25
C VAL A 33 0.07 -26.76 -3.38
N VAL A 34 -0.22 -27.57 -2.35
CA VAL A 34 -1.27 -27.29 -1.38
C VAL A 34 -0.79 -26.10 -0.57
N ARG A 35 -1.27 -24.91 -0.92
CA ARG A 35 -1.05 -23.71 -0.11
C ARG A 35 -2.02 -23.77 1.06
N ASN A 36 -1.49 -23.68 2.28
CA ASN A 36 -2.33 -23.42 3.45
C ASN A 36 -3.09 -22.11 3.22
N TYR A 37 -4.41 -22.20 3.09
CA TYR A 37 -5.31 -21.05 2.96
C TYR A 37 -5.91 -20.76 4.33
N ASP A 38 -5.58 -19.60 4.91
CA ASP A 38 -6.18 -19.20 6.18
C ASP A 38 -7.56 -18.61 5.92
N PHE A 39 -8.61 -19.39 6.14
CA PHE A 39 -10.00 -18.95 5.99
C PHE A 39 -10.39 -17.82 6.97
N ARG A 40 -9.60 -17.59 8.03
CA ARG A 40 -9.82 -16.47 8.97
C ARG A 40 -9.31 -15.14 8.42
N HIS A 41 -8.35 -15.18 7.51
CA HIS A 41 -7.77 -14.02 6.83
C HIS A 41 -7.73 -14.30 5.32
N PRO A 42 -8.87 -14.21 4.62
CA PRO A 42 -8.86 -14.39 3.17
C PRO A 42 -7.90 -13.35 2.58
N ASN A 43 -6.84 -13.81 1.90
CA ASN A 43 -5.93 -12.95 1.16
C ASN A 43 -6.74 -12.21 0.08
N LYS A 44 -7.19 -11.00 0.41
CA LYS A 44 -8.03 -10.20 -0.48
C LYS A 44 -7.18 -9.56 -1.61
N PHE A 45 -5.87 -9.42 -1.40
CA PHE A 45 -4.94 -8.95 -2.43
C PHE A 45 -4.05 -10.08 -2.96
N SER A 46 -3.86 -10.09 -4.28
CA SER A 46 -2.94 -10.98 -4.97
C SER A 46 -1.49 -10.53 -4.75
N LYS A 47 -0.51 -11.44 -4.96
CA LYS A 47 0.91 -11.09 -4.88
C LYS A 47 1.30 -9.98 -5.86
N GLU A 48 0.70 -9.98 -7.05
CA GLU A 48 0.96 -8.95 -8.07
C GLU A 48 0.49 -7.57 -7.59
N GLN A 49 -0.69 -7.50 -6.98
CA GLN A 49 -1.22 -6.25 -6.41
C GLN A 49 -0.34 -5.73 -5.27
N MET A 50 0.16 -6.62 -4.40
CA MET A 50 1.11 -6.24 -3.34
C MET A 50 2.41 -5.68 -3.91
N SER A 51 2.99 -6.31 -4.94
CA SER A 51 4.18 -5.80 -5.63
C SER A 51 3.93 -4.47 -6.35
N PHE A 52 2.71 -4.27 -6.87
CA PHE A 52 2.32 -3.02 -7.48
C PHE A 52 2.20 -1.88 -6.45
N LEU A 53 1.60 -2.16 -5.29
CA LEU A 53 1.58 -1.22 -4.16
C LEU A 53 2.99 -0.86 -3.70
N GLN A 54 3.91 -1.84 -3.65
CA GLN A 54 5.33 -1.58 -3.34
C GLN A 54 5.92 -0.53 -4.28
N LEU A 55 5.68 -0.65 -5.60
CA LEU A 55 6.17 0.32 -6.57
C LEU A 55 5.59 1.73 -6.34
N ILE A 56 4.29 1.83 -6.08
CA ILE A 56 3.61 3.10 -5.77
C ILE A 56 4.23 3.75 -4.54
N TYR A 57 4.39 2.98 -3.46
CA TYR A 57 4.86 3.51 -2.19
C TYR A 57 6.37 3.77 -2.16
N ASP A 58 7.17 3.07 -2.97
CA ASP A 58 8.58 3.43 -3.20
C ASP A 58 8.69 4.78 -3.94
N ASN A 59 7.84 5.03 -4.93
CA ASN A 59 7.76 6.33 -5.61
C ASN A 59 7.31 7.43 -4.65
N PHE A 60 6.25 7.17 -3.88
CA PHE A 60 5.76 8.08 -2.87
C PHE A 60 6.82 8.41 -1.82
N ALA A 61 7.54 7.40 -1.28
CA ALA A 61 8.61 7.57 -0.31
C ALA A 61 9.74 8.46 -0.84
N ARG A 62 10.12 8.31 -2.12
CA ARG A 62 11.08 9.21 -2.77
C ARG A 62 10.57 10.64 -2.86
N ALA A 63 9.34 10.83 -3.36
CA ALA A 63 8.76 12.15 -3.56
C ALA A 63 8.56 12.89 -2.22
N ILE A 64 8.06 12.20 -1.20
CA ILE A 64 7.85 12.78 0.13
C ILE A 64 9.17 13.07 0.84
N THR A 65 10.22 12.27 0.61
CA THR A 65 11.59 12.57 1.09
C THR A 65 12.07 13.91 0.57
N SER A 66 11.96 14.14 -0.75
CA SER A 66 12.36 15.41 -1.37
C SER A 66 11.52 16.58 -0.86
N PHE A 67 10.20 16.39 -0.76
CA PHE A 67 9.29 17.40 -0.23
C PHE A 67 9.60 17.79 1.21
N LEU A 68 9.70 16.83 2.13
CA LEU A 68 9.96 17.11 3.54
C LEU A 68 11.36 17.70 3.75
N SER A 69 12.37 17.24 3.00
CA SER A 69 13.70 17.82 3.06
C SER A 69 13.71 19.30 2.68
N ALA A 70 13.00 19.65 1.60
CA ALA A 70 12.86 21.04 1.17
C ALA A 70 12.03 21.86 2.16
N LYS A 71 10.92 21.30 2.67
CA LYS A 71 9.98 21.99 3.56
C LYS A 71 10.59 22.28 4.94
N LEU A 72 11.28 21.29 5.52
CA LEU A 72 11.85 21.36 6.86
C LEU A 72 13.28 21.92 6.88
N ARG A 73 13.92 22.04 5.71
CA ARG A 73 15.34 22.43 5.56
C ARG A 73 16.25 21.53 6.42
N LEU A 74 15.99 20.23 6.35
CA LEU A 74 16.73 19.16 7.03
C LEU A 74 16.97 18.00 6.07
N SER A 75 17.99 17.20 6.36
CA SER A 75 18.16 15.91 5.70
C SER A 75 17.10 14.94 6.24
N VAL A 76 16.17 14.56 5.38
CA VAL A 76 15.15 13.54 5.66
C VAL A 76 15.48 12.31 4.83
N GLN A 77 15.31 11.12 5.39
CA GLN A 77 15.36 9.86 4.65
C GLN A 77 14.10 9.06 4.95
N ILE A 78 13.38 8.64 3.90
CA ILE A 78 12.17 7.83 4.02
C ILE A 78 12.29 6.61 3.12
N SER A 79 12.00 5.44 3.68
CA SER A 79 12.01 4.17 2.95
C SER A 79 10.85 3.28 3.38
N VAL A 80 10.31 2.51 2.44
CA VAL A 80 9.30 1.50 2.74
C VAL A 80 9.94 0.35 3.54
N ILE A 81 9.36 0.03 4.70
CA ILE A 81 9.77 -1.11 5.53
C ILE A 81 9.00 -2.36 5.10
N SER A 82 7.68 -2.25 5.05
CA SER A 82 6.79 -3.37 4.73
C SER A 82 5.47 -2.89 4.16
N ILE A 83 4.82 -3.77 3.41
CA ILE A 83 3.44 -3.66 2.95
C ILE A 83 2.75 -4.98 3.27
N GLU A 84 1.81 -4.94 4.21
CA GLU A 84 1.20 -6.13 4.80
C GLU A 84 -0.32 -6.04 4.77
N GLN A 85 -0.96 -7.22 4.69
CA GLN A 85 -2.40 -7.36 4.87
C GLN A 85 -2.66 -7.70 6.34
N VAL A 86 -3.37 -6.82 7.04
CA VAL A 86 -3.74 -7.00 8.46
C VAL A 86 -5.21 -6.68 8.64
N THR A 87 -5.78 -7.08 9.77
CA THR A 87 -7.12 -6.60 10.15
C THR A 87 -7.01 -5.17 10.69
N TYR A 88 -8.08 -4.38 10.52
CA TYR A 88 -8.12 -3.03 11.07
C TYR A 88 -7.93 -3.01 12.60
N GLY A 89 -8.47 -4.01 13.30
CA GLY A 89 -8.28 -4.21 14.72
C GLY A 89 -6.82 -4.42 15.11
N GLU A 90 -6.06 -5.23 14.36
CA GLU A 90 -4.62 -5.40 14.59
C GLU A 90 -3.85 -4.09 14.41
N PHE A 91 -4.15 -3.33 13.35
CA PHE A 91 -3.56 -2.01 13.11
C PHE A 91 -3.81 -1.06 14.29
N THR A 92 -5.07 -0.86 14.68
CA THR A 92 -5.42 0.06 15.79
C THR A 92 -4.82 -0.38 17.13
N ASN A 93 -4.72 -1.69 17.39
CA ASN A 93 -4.09 -2.23 18.61
C ASN A 93 -2.56 -2.12 18.61
N SER A 94 -1.93 -2.01 17.44
CA SER A 94 -0.47 -1.82 17.32
C SER A 94 -0.02 -0.40 17.68
N ILE A 95 -0.95 0.56 17.66
CA ILE A 95 -0.65 1.98 17.90
C ILE A 95 -0.78 2.29 19.40
N SER A 96 0.25 2.94 19.94
CA SER A 96 0.23 3.46 21.30
C SER A 96 -0.46 4.83 21.36
N ALA A 97 -1.29 5.06 22.38
CA ALA A 97 -1.92 6.36 22.59
C ALA A 97 -1.06 7.25 23.52
N PRO A 98 -0.96 8.58 23.26
CA PRO A 98 -1.45 9.29 22.08
C PRO A 98 -0.60 9.02 20.82
N SER A 99 -1.24 8.97 19.66
CA SER A 99 -0.58 9.06 18.35
C SER A 99 -1.21 10.18 17.51
N ILE A 100 -0.68 10.50 16.33
CA ILE A 100 -1.27 11.45 15.39
C ILE A 100 -1.79 10.67 14.20
N MET A 101 -3.10 10.41 14.17
CA MET A 101 -3.76 9.74 13.06
C MET A 101 -4.55 10.74 12.24
N VAL A 102 -4.14 10.93 11.00
CA VAL A 102 -4.78 11.83 10.04
C VAL A 102 -5.77 11.01 9.22
N ILE A 103 -7.06 11.22 9.47
CA ILE A 103 -8.14 10.63 8.69
C ILE A 103 -8.34 11.48 7.43
N HIS A 104 -8.37 10.82 6.29
CA HIS A 104 -8.53 11.48 4.99
C HIS A 104 -9.46 10.70 4.08
N ASP A 105 -10.17 11.43 3.22
CA ASP A 105 -10.93 10.82 2.14
C ASP A 105 -9.99 10.31 1.03
N MET A 106 -10.55 9.48 0.14
CA MET A 106 -9.83 8.93 -1.01
C MET A 106 -10.50 9.28 -2.33
N ASN A 107 -11.11 10.46 -2.43
CA ASN A 107 -11.88 10.91 -3.59
C ASN A 107 -11.10 10.67 -4.92
N PRO A 108 -11.71 10.03 -5.95
CA PRO A 108 -13.13 9.67 -6.10
C PRO A 108 -13.53 8.31 -5.54
N LEU A 109 -12.65 7.62 -4.84
CA LEU A 109 -13.01 6.40 -4.12
C LEU A 109 -13.89 6.76 -2.91
N HIS A 110 -14.85 5.89 -2.61
CA HIS A 110 -15.70 6.04 -1.46
C HIS A 110 -15.05 5.41 -0.22
N GLY A 111 -14.94 6.20 0.84
CA GLY A 111 -14.39 5.79 2.12
C GLY A 111 -13.11 6.56 2.47
N GLU A 112 -12.52 6.15 3.58
CA GLU A 112 -11.46 6.88 4.27
C GLU A 112 -10.19 6.02 4.38
N GLY A 113 -9.06 6.68 4.49
CA GLY A 113 -7.78 6.10 4.87
C GLY A 113 -7.21 6.80 6.11
N ILE A 114 -6.20 6.18 6.72
CA ILE A 114 -5.46 6.77 7.85
C ILE A 114 -3.99 6.91 7.49
N MET A 115 -3.44 8.10 7.75
CA MET A 115 -2.00 8.32 7.84
C MET A 115 -1.64 8.53 9.30
N GLU A 116 -0.96 7.57 9.90
CA GLU A 116 -0.47 7.65 11.27
C GLU A 116 1.00 8.07 11.27
N ILE A 117 1.34 9.02 12.12
CA ILE A 117 2.69 9.54 12.27
C ILE A 117 3.05 9.50 13.75
N GLN A 118 4.17 8.87 14.06
CA GLN A 118 4.66 8.78 15.43
C GLN A 118 4.89 10.19 16.03
N PRO A 119 4.50 10.44 17.30
CA PRO A 119 4.62 11.77 17.92
C PRO A 119 6.01 12.40 17.84
N SER A 120 7.08 11.59 18.00
CA SER A 120 8.47 12.07 17.90
C SER A 120 8.76 12.80 16.59
N LEU A 121 8.27 12.25 15.47
CA LEU A 121 8.42 12.84 14.14
C LEU A 121 7.60 14.12 14.02
N VAL A 122 6.35 14.12 14.50
CA VAL A 122 5.45 15.26 14.42
C VAL A 122 6.00 16.46 15.20
N PHE A 123 6.50 16.25 16.42
CA PHE A 123 7.09 17.33 17.21
C PHE A 123 8.40 17.86 16.61
N CYS A 124 9.22 16.99 16.00
CA CYS A 124 10.39 17.42 15.24
C CYS A 124 10.00 18.29 14.03
N MET A 125 8.99 17.87 13.26
CA MET A 125 8.45 18.65 12.13
C MET A 125 7.89 20.00 12.60
N LEU A 126 7.11 20.02 13.69
CA LEU A 126 6.54 21.25 14.26
C LEU A 126 7.61 22.24 14.69
N ASP A 127 8.61 21.78 15.46
CA ASP A 127 9.71 22.64 15.90
C ASP A 127 10.37 23.31 14.69
N ARG A 128 10.64 22.56 13.62
CA ARG A 128 11.20 23.13 12.39
C ARG A 128 10.28 24.12 11.69
N LEU A 129 8.99 23.81 11.58
CA LEU A 129 8.02 24.69 10.92
C LEU A 129 7.81 26.00 11.70
N LEU A 130 8.00 25.98 13.02
CA LEU A 130 7.94 27.15 13.89
C LEU A 130 9.27 27.90 14.03
N GLY A 131 10.32 27.48 13.31
CA GLY A 131 11.61 28.16 13.24
C GLY A 131 12.69 27.63 14.21
N GLY A 132 12.43 26.50 14.87
CA GLY A 132 13.37 25.81 15.75
C GLY A 132 14.45 25.01 15.02
N CYS A 133 15.23 24.25 15.80
CA CYS A 133 16.40 23.51 15.34
C CYS A 133 16.09 22.07 14.88
N GLY A 134 14.87 21.57 15.13
CA GLY A 134 14.46 20.19 14.89
C GLY A 134 14.85 19.24 16.02
N VAL A 135 15.31 19.77 17.16
CA VAL A 135 15.60 19.00 18.37
C VAL A 135 14.32 19.00 19.21
N GLY A 136 13.31 18.29 18.71
CA GLY A 136 12.05 18.16 19.45
C GLY A 136 12.29 17.35 20.71
N THR A 137 11.93 17.90 21.87
CA THR A 137 11.72 17.06 23.05
C THR A 137 10.68 16.02 22.67
N ILE A 138 10.92 14.73 22.95
CA ILE A 138 9.90 13.70 22.74
C ILE A 138 8.77 13.99 23.73
N GLU A 139 7.74 14.68 23.25
CA GLU A 139 6.57 15.01 24.04
C GLU A 139 5.49 13.96 23.77
N ASN A 140 5.14 13.18 24.79
CA ASN A 140 4.06 12.20 24.70
C ASN A 140 2.71 12.86 25.04
N ARG A 141 2.28 13.84 24.23
CA ARG A 141 1.03 14.59 24.41
C ARG A 141 0.31 14.83 23.08
N THR A 142 -0.95 15.26 23.18
CA THR A 142 -1.73 15.75 22.02
C THR A 142 -1.25 17.12 21.57
N LEU A 143 -1.54 17.45 20.31
CA LEU A 143 -1.24 18.76 19.74
C LEU A 143 -2.20 19.83 20.29
N THR A 144 -1.71 21.05 20.43
CA THR A 144 -2.53 22.26 20.61
C THR A 144 -3.27 22.58 19.31
N GLU A 145 -4.25 23.49 19.37
CA GLU A 145 -5.04 23.88 18.19
C GLU A 145 -4.18 24.49 17.06
N ILE A 146 -3.18 25.30 17.43
CA ILE A 146 -2.24 25.91 16.49
C ILE A 146 -1.36 24.83 15.85
N GLU A 147 -0.78 23.94 16.66
CA GLU A 147 0.05 22.83 16.19
C GLU A 147 -0.75 21.89 15.27
N SER A 148 -1.99 21.55 15.64
CA SER A 148 -2.90 20.72 14.83
C SER A 148 -3.18 21.36 13.47
N THR A 149 -3.39 22.68 13.41
CA THR A 149 -3.60 23.40 12.14
C THR A 149 -2.37 23.31 11.23
N ILE A 150 -1.17 23.47 11.79
CA ILE A 150 0.09 23.37 11.04
C ILE A 150 0.29 21.94 10.51
N ILE A 151 0.08 20.94 11.36
CA ILE A 151 0.21 19.53 10.97
C ILE A 151 -0.83 19.13 9.94
N LYS A 152 -2.09 19.56 10.07
CA LYS A 152 -3.14 19.34 9.08
C LYS A 152 -2.75 19.90 7.71
N GLN A 153 -2.13 21.09 7.67
CA GLN A 153 -1.65 21.66 6.42
C GLN A 153 -0.48 20.87 5.81
N LEU A 154 0.47 20.44 6.65
CA LEU A 154 1.61 19.64 6.20
C LEU A 154 1.15 18.29 5.64
N THR A 155 0.27 17.59 6.35
CA THR A 155 -0.24 16.28 5.96
C THR A 155 -1.14 16.36 4.72
N GLN A 156 -1.90 17.46 4.55
CA GLN A 156 -2.61 17.73 3.31
C GLN A 156 -1.66 17.88 2.11
N GLN A 157 -0.48 18.48 2.29
CA GLN A 157 0.54 18.57 1.23
C GLN A 157 1.17 17.20 0.94
N MET A 158 1.44 16.41 1.98
CA MET A 158 1.92 15.03 1.84
C MET A 158 0.93 14.14 1.08
N LEU A 159 -0.37 14.24 1.40
CA LEU A 159 -1.44 13.58 0.66
C LEU A 159 -1.57 14.10 -0.77
N GLY A 160 -1.24 15.37 -1.03
CA GLY A 160 -1.16 15.90 -2.39
C GLY A 160 -0.14 15.17 -3.27
N ILE A 161 0.97 14.71 -2.68
CA ILE A 161 2.02 13.94 -3.38
C ILE A 161 1.55 12.52 -3.69
N SER A 162 0.63 11.96 -2.90
CA SER A 162 0.09 10.63 -3.21
C SER A 162 -0.65 10.63 -4.53
N ARG A 163 -1.26 11.75 -4.96
CA ARG A 163 -1.87 11.87 -6.29
C ARG A 163 -0.89 11.49 -7.41
N GLU A 164 0.34 11.99 -7.37
CA GLU A 164 1.37 11.69 -8.37
C GLU A 164 1.75 10.21 -8.34
N ALA A 165 1.87 9.63 -7.13
CA ALA A 165 2.17 8.20 -6.98
C ALA A 165 1.05 7.29 -7.54
N TRP A 166 -0.20 7.73 -7.47
CA TRP A 166 -1.38 6.99 -7.92
C TRP A 166 -1.84 7.32 -9.36
N GLU A 167 -1.24 8.32 -10.02
CA GLU A 167 -1.70 8.89 -11.30
C GLU A 167 -1.90 7.84 -12.42
N ASN A 168 -1.07 6.81 -12.46
CA ASN A 168 -1.19 5.75 -13.45
C ASN A 168 -2.44 4.86 -13.26
N VAL A 169 -2.99 4.82 -12.05
CA VAL A 169 -4.17 4.02 -11.65
C VAL A 169 -5.42 4.88 -11.65
N ILE A 170 -5.38 6.02 -10.94
CA ILE A 170 -6.50 6.91 -10.69
C ILE A 170 -6.03 8.30 -10.22
N ASP A 171 -6.71 9.35 -10.67
CA ASP A 171 -6.48 10.72 -10.19
C ASP A 171 -7.11 10.91 -8.80
N LEU A 172 -6.32 10.69 -7.74
CA LEU A 172 -6.76 10.87 -6.36
C LEU A 172 -6.74 12.34 -5.93
N LYS A 173 -7.75 12.76 -5.17
CA LYS A 173 -7.87 14.10 -4.59
C LYS A 173 -8.14 14.01 -3.09
N PRO A 174 -7.22 13.41 -2.32
CA PRO A 174 -7.41 13.17 -0.91
C PRO A 174 -7.49 14.49 -0.13
N HIS A 175 -8.43 14.57 0.80
CA HIS A 175 -8.57 15.69 1.72
C HIS A 175 -8.48 15.23 3.17
N VAL A 176 -7.76 16.01 4.00
CA VAL A 176 -7.70 15.76 5.45
C VAL A 176 -9.02 16.17 6.09
N GLU A 177 -9.73 15.20 6.64
CA GLU A 177 -10.97 15.44 7.37
C GLU A 177 -10.63 15.92 8.79
N LEU A 178 -9.94 15.09 9.56
CA LEU A 178 -9.63 15.37 10.96
C LEU A 178 -8.36 14.65 11.43
N ILE A 179 -7.93 15.00 12.64
CA ILE A 179 -6.80 14.37 13.32
C ILE A 179 -7.33 13.74 14.61
N GLU A 180 -7.18 12.42 14.74
CA GLU A 180 -7.47 11.68 15.96
C GLU A 180 -6.19 11.36 16.73
N TYR A 181 -6.31 11.39 18.07
CA TYR A 181 -5.18 11.09 18.96
C TYR A 181 -5.24 9.72 19.61
N ASN A 182 -6.44 9.12 19.66
CA ASN A 182 -6.68 7.83 20.28
C ASN A 182 -7.14 6.82 19.21
N PRO A 183 -6.40 5.72 18.98
CA PRO A 183 -6.76 4.68 18.00
C PRO A 183 -8.18 4.13 18.17
N GLN A 184 -8.71 4.14 19.39
CA GLN A 184 -10.06 3.64 19.66
C GLN A 184 -11.17 4.54 19.08
N PHE A 185 -10.89 5.81 18.81
CA PHE A 185 -11.85 6.77 18.22
C PHE A 185 -11.70 6.93 16.71
N ALA A 186 -10.57 6.52 16.13
CA ALA A 186 -10.42 6.43 14.68
C ALA A 186 -11.14 5.15 14.19
N GLN A 187 -12.46 5.20 14.00
CA GLN A 187 -13.26 4.05 13.54
C GLN A 187 -13.78 4.26 12.13
N ILE A 188 -12.90 4.17 11.14
CA ILE A 188 -13.25 4.33 9.72
C ILE A 188 -13.93 3.09 9.12
N VAL A 189 -13.62 1.90 9.65
CA VAL A 189 -14.18 0.60 9.25
C VAL A 189 -14.29 -0.34 10.44
N SER A 190 -15.01 -1.46 10.25
CA SER A 190 -15.12 -2.52 11.26
C SER A 190 -13.74 -3.11 11.63
N PRO A 191 -13.47 -3.45 12.90
CA PRO A 191 -12.19 -4.04 13.32
C PRO A 191 -11.80 -5.33 12.60
N SER A 192 -12.79 -6.10 12.10
CA SER A 192 -12.57 -7.32 11.33
C SER A 192 -12.30 -7.09 9.84
N GLU A 193 -12.39 -5.85 9.36
CA GLU A 193 -12.15 -5.53 7.95
C GLU A 193 -10.65 -5.64 7.64
N MET A 194 -10.33 -6.18 6.45
CA MET A 194 -8.95 -6.29 5.99
C MET A 194 -8.47 -4.94 5.45
N VAL A 195 -7.25 -4.56 5.83
CA VAL A 195 -6.61 -3.32 5.39
C VAL A 195 -5.19 -3.62 4.88
N ILE A 196 -4.71 -2.79 3.97
CA ILE A 196 -3.29 -2.71 3.66
C ILE A 196 -2.64 -1.74 4.64
N LEU A 197 -1.62 -2.22 5.34
CA LEU A 197 -0.74 -1.40 6.13
C LEU A 197 0.59 -1.22 5.41
N ILE A 198 0.92 0.03 5.09
CA ILE A 198 2.23 0.43 4.56
C ILE A 198 3.01 1.11 5.66
N SER A 199 4.14 0.54 6.04
CA SER A 199 5.01 1.07 7.09
C SER A 199 6.23 1.73 6.46
N LEU A 200 6.46 3.01 6.72
CA LEU A 200 7.62 3.76 6.25
C LEU A 200 8.53 4.11 7.44
N ALA A 201 9.83 3.87 7.30
CA ALA A 201 10.84 4.39 8.21
C ALA A 201 11.13 5.83 7.84
N VAL A 202 11.18 6.73 8.83
CA VAL A 202 11.49 8.14 8.65
C VAL A 202 12.63 8.52 9.59
N ASN A 203 13.72 9.02 9.01
CA ASN A 203 14.88 9.51 9.75
C ASN A 203 15.07 11.00 9.49
N PHE A 204 15.00 11.79 10.56
CA PHE A 204 15.27 13.23 10.60
C PHE A 204 16.56 13.50 11.37
N ALA A 205 17.69 13.59 10.67
CA ALA A 205 18.99 13.75 11.33
C ALA A 205 19.20 12.73 12.48
N ASP A 206 18.96 13.13 13.74
CA ASP A 206 19.12 12.32 14.95
C ASP A 206 17.82 11.70 15.49
N THR A 207 16.66 11.95 14.86
CA THR A 207 15.35 11.38 15.26
C THR A 207 14.89 10.34 14.26
N GLU A 208 14.54 9.16 14.76
CA GLU A 208 13.96 8.07 13.96
C GLU A 208 12.50 7.85 14.37
N GLY A 209 11.68 7.36 13.44
CA GLY A 209 10.31 6.97 13.72
C GLY A 209 9.62 6.35 12.52
N THR A 210 8.34 6.05 12.68
CA THR A 210 7.52 5.44 11.62
C THR A 210 6.39 6.36 11.15
N LEU A 211 6.12 6.29 9.85
CA LEU A 211 4.89 6.78 9.23
C LEU A 211 4.14 5.60 8.65
N ASN A 212 2.91 5.40 9.08
CA ASN A 212 2.07 4.29 8.64
C ASN A 212 0.91 4.81 7.78
N ILE A 213 0.61 4.11 6.69
CA ILE A 213 -0.55 4.39 5.85
C ILE A 213 -1.44 3.16 5.87
N CYS A 214 -2.68 3.34 6.31
CA CYS A 214 -3.69 2.29 6.41
C CYS A 214 -4.78 2.55 5.37
N LEU A 215 -4.94 1.61 4.45
CA LEU A 215 -5.93 1.65 3.37
C LEU A 215 -6.89 0.46 3.48
N PRO A 216 -8.17 0.68 3.80
CA PRO A 216 -9.15 -0.39 3.84
C PRO A 216 -9.36 -1.04 2.48
N PHE A 217 -9.55 -2.37 2.46
CA PHE A 217 -9.80 -3.10 1.23
C PHE A 217 -11.01 -2.55 0.46
N ILE A 218 -12.10 -2.26 1.16
CA ILE A 218 -13.35 -1.74 0.56
C ILE A 218 -13.15 -0.45 -0.24
N VAL A 219 -12.16 0.37 0.13
CA VAL A 219 -11.81 1.60 -0.58
C VAL A 219 -11.04 1.30 -1.86
N LEU A 220 -10.16 0.30 -1.83
CA LEU A 220 -9.31 -0.09 -2.96
C LEU A 220 -9.99 -1.05 -3.93
N GLU A 221 -11.03 -1.76 -3.51
CA GLU A 221 -11.78 -2.74 -4.31
C GLU A 221 -12.11 -2.27 -5.73
N PRO A 222 -12.62 -1.03 -5.96
CA PRO A 222 -12.99 -0.56 -7.30
C PRO A 222 -11.82 -0.40 -8.28
N ILE A 223 -10.57 -0.40 -7.79
CA ILE A 223 -9.37 -0.15 -8.59
C ILE A 223 -8.38 -1.31 -8.60
N LEU A 224 -8.70 -2.43 -7.95
CA LEU A 224 -7.82 -3.61 -7.87
C LEU A 224 -7.43 -4.16 -9.24
N ASP A 225 -8.35 -4.20 -10.19
CA ASP A 225 -8.09 -4.71 -11.54
C ASP A 225 -7.12 -3.83 -12.35
N LYS A 226 -6.98 -2.56 -11.96
CA LYS A 226 -6.02 -1.63 -12.58
C LYS A 226 -4.62 -1.79 -12.01
N MET A 227 -4.48 -2.41 -10.84
CA MET A 227 -3.20 -2.63 -10.14
C MET A 227 -2.45 -3.85 -10.70
N SER A 228 -2.12 -3.82 -11.98
CA SER A 228 -1.26 -4.82 -12.63
C SER A 228 0.05 -4.18 -13.09
N VAL A 229 1.15 -4.89 -12.83
CA VAL A 229 2.50 -4.47 -13.26
C VAL A 229 2.57 -4.38 -14.79
N HIS A 230 1.83 -5.23 -15.50
CA HIS A 230 1.74 -5.17 -16.97
C HIS A 230 1.13 -3.85 -17.45
N ASN A 231 0.07 -3.38 -16.79
CA ASN A 231 -0.59 -2.12 -17.14
C ASN A 231 0.31 -0.89 -16.88
N TRP A 232 1.19 -0.95 -15.87
CA TRP A 232 2.15 0.13 -15.60
C TRP A 232 3.14 0.33 -16.75
N PHE A 233 3.78 -0.75 -17.20
CA PHE A 233 4.75 -0.69 -18.30
C PHE A 233 4.09 -0.37 -19.64
N VAL A 234 2.90 -0.91 -19.92
CA VAL A 234 2.18 -0.63 -21.17
C VAL A 234 1.74 0.83 -21.27
N LYS A 235 1.43 1.49 -20.15
CA LYS A 235 1.09 2.92 -20.14
C LYS A 235 2.35 3.79 -20.26
N GLY A 236 3.46 3.41 -19.61
CA GLY A 236 4.75 4.08 -19.74
C GLY A 236 5.37 4.01 -21.15
N SER A 237 5.08 2.97 -21.92
CA SER A 237 5.53 2.84 -23.33
C SER A 237 4.60 3.48 -24.36
N LYS A 238 3.42 3.99 -23.97
CA LYS A 238 2.47 4.64 -24.90
C LYS A 238 2.70 6.14 -25.09
N GLU A 239 3.72 6.70 -24.44
CA GLU A 239 4.30 8.01 -24.79
C GLU A 239 5.47 7.88 -25.79
N ASP A 240 5.45 6.89 -26.69
CA ASP A 240 6.33 6.87 -27.86
C ASP A 240 5.80 7.84 -28.94
N ASP A 241 6.36 9.06 -28.88
CA ASP A 241 6.67 10.00 -29.95
C ASP A 241 5.80 9.99 -31.24
N PRO A 242 4.99 11.05 -31.49
CA PRO A 242 4.30 11.24 -32.77
C PRO A 242 5.22 11.18 -34.01
N GLN A 243 6.53 11.41 -33.85
CA GLN A 243 7.49 11.39 -34.95
C GLN A 243 7.87 9.97 -35.41
N GLN A 244 7.77 8.94 -34.56
CA GLN A 244 8.11 7.56 -34.95
C GLN A 244 7.08 6.92 -35.89
N ARG A 245 5.82 7.38 -35.87
CA ARG A 245 4.79 6.87 -36.80
C ARG A 245 5.04 7.25 -38.25
N HIS A 246 5.73 8.36 -38.51
CA HIS A 246 6.02 8.79 -39.89
C HIS A 246 7.16 8.04 -40.58
N LEU A 247 7.99 7.30 -39.83
CA LEU A 247 9.11 6.52 -40.38
C LEU A 247 8.72 5.10 -40.82
N LEU A 248 7.52 4.62 -40.46
CA LEU A 248 7.04 3.28 -40.82
C LEU A 248 6.12 3.25 -42.04
N GLU A 249 5.78 4.41 -42.61
CA GLU A 249 4.93 4.54 -43.81
C GLU A 249 5.69 5.01 -45.07
N ARG A 250 7.01 4.77 -45.15
CA ARG A 250 7.81 5.03 -46.35
C ARG A 250 8.55 3.82 -46.87
#